data_AF-A0A2T7G2R9-F1
#
_entry.id   AF-A0A2T7G2R9-F1
#
_cell.length_a   1.000
_cell.length_b   1.000
_cell.length_c   1.000
_cell.angle_alpha   90.00
_cell.angle_beta   90.00
_cell.angle_gamma   90.00
#
_symmetry.space_group_name_H-M   'P 1'
#
loop_
_entity.id
_entity.type
_entity.pdbx_description
1 polymer ?
#
loop_
_entity_poly.entity_id
_entity_poly.type
_entity_poly.pdbx_seq_one_letter_code
_entity_poly.pdbx_strand_id
1 'polypeptide(L)'
;MTKSNFWVCGCATANGEHINEDHSRACRYCDARKQDCSEIVVPSGLGGVFTVSILEVEDDRARVTTTGNSGDFDDMPPFWVSTSKIERRTRSKGAAQ
;
A
#
# COMPACT_ATOMS: atom_id res chain seq x y z
N MET A 1 16.71 5.53 -1.51
CA MET A 1 15.61 4.57 -1.71
C MET A 1 15.26 3.98 -0.35
N THR A 2 14.28 4.59 0.32
CA THR A 2 13.74 4.04 1.58
C THR A 2 13.05 2.73 1.22
N LYS A 3 13.57 1.60 1.71
CA LYS A 3 12.92 0.30 1.48
C LYS A 3 11.54 0.35 2.13
N SER A 4 10.49 -0.03 1.40
CA SER A 4 9.16 -0.20 1.99
C SER A 4 9.25 -1.29 3.06
N ASN A 5 8.82 -0.99 4.28
CA ASN A 5 8.88 -1.94 5.39
C ASN A 5 7.67 -2.89 5.41
N PHE A 6 6.69 -2.68 4.53
CA PHE A 6 5.43 -3.41 4.53
C PHE A 6 4.89 -3.64 3.12
N TRP A 7 4.00 -4.62 3.00
CA TRP A 7 3.18 -4.90 1.83
C TRP A 7 1.74 -5.20 2.25
N VAL A 8 0.81 -4.96 1.33
CA VAL A 8 -0.63 -5.09 1.60
C VAL A 8 -1.15 -6.32 0.87
N CYS A 9 -1.93 -7.17 1.54
CA CYS A 9 -2.50 -8.38 0.95
C CYS A 9 -3.78 -8.09 0.15
N GLY A 10 -4.19 -8.95 -0.77
CA GLY A 10 -5.37 -8.73 -1.62
C GLY A 10 -6.71 -9.18 -1.08
N CYS A 11 -6.88 -9.27 0.23
CA CYS A 11 -7.96 -10.06 0.81
C CYS A 11 -9.22 -9.20 0.99
N ALA A 12 -10.28 -9.56 0.28
CA ALA A 12 -11.58 -8.89 0.37
C ALA A 12 -12.38 -9.24 1.64
N THR A 13 -11.89 -10.20 2.43
CA THR A 13 -12.59 -10.81 3.57
C THR A 13 -12.37 -10.09 4.91
N ALA A 14 -11.34 -9.24 5.01
CA ALA A 14 -11.25 -8.25 6.09
C ALA A 14 -11.75 -6.92 5.52
N ASN A 15 -12.43 -6.10 6.31
CA ASN A 15 -12.99 -4.80 5.91
C ASN A 15 -11.89 -3.75 5.59
N GLY A 16 -10.97 -4.08 4.70
CA GLY A 16 -9.66 -3.48 4.53
C GLY A 16 -8.59 -4.56 4.41
N GLU A 17 -7.59 -4.31 3.59
CA GLU A 17 -6.53 -5.27 3.33
C GLU A 17 -5.54 -5.37 4.50
N HIS A 18 -5.04 -6.58 4.82
CA HIS A 18 -4.03 -6.75 5.88
C HIS A 18 -2.68 -6.18 5.45
N ILE A 19 -2.09 -5.37 6.34
CA ILE A 19 -0.72 -4.88 6.21
C ILE A 19 0.23 -5.90 6.83
N ASN A 20 1.25 -6.30 6.08
CA ASN A 20 2.21 -7.33 6.46
C ASN A 20 3.62 -6.75 6.39
N GLU A 21 4.51 -7.20 7.27
CA GLU A 21 5.91 -6.77 7.24
C GLU A 21 6.65 -7.32 6.01
N ASP A 22 7.65 -6.57 5.52
CA ASP A 22 8.40 -6.87 4.30
C ASP A 22 9.07 -8.26 4.34
N HIS A 23 9.50 -8.72 5.53
CA HIS A 23 10.12 -10.03 5.71
C HIS A 23 9.12 -11.20 5.63
N SER A 24 7.83 -10.93 5.81
CA SER A 24 6.77 -11.92 5.70
C SER A 24 6.44 -12.19 4.24
N ARG A 25 6.62 -13.44 3.79
CA ARG A 25 6.39 -13.82 2.38
C ARG A 25 4.93 -14.02 2.02
N ALA A 26 4.09 -14.30 3.00
CA ALA A 26 2.66 -14.57 2.84
C ALA A 26 1.86 -13.94 3.98
N CYS A 27 0.60 -13.60 3.70
CA CYS A 27 -0.30 -13.05 4.70
C CYS A 27 -0.78 -14.18 5.61
N ARG A 28 -0.64 -14.00 6.91
CA ARG A 28 -1.00 -15.00 7.93
C ARG A 28 -2.49 -15.38 7.90
N TYR A 29 -3.35 -14.49 7.40
CA TYR A 29 -4.81 -14.65 7.47
C TYR A 29 -5.45 -15.20 6.20
N CYS A 30 -4.79 -15.07 5.05
CA CYS A 30 -5.43 -15.38 3.76
C CYS A 30 -4.48 -15.92 2.69
N ASP A 31 -3.26 -16.30 3.06
CA ASP A 31 -2.25 -16.95 2.19
C ASP A 31 -1.82 -16.18 0.93
N ALA A 32 -2.31 -14.96 0.74
CA ALA A 32 -1.85 -14.05 -0.31
C ALA A 32 -0.32 -13.86 -0.21
N ARG A 33 0.38 -13.79 -1.34
CA ARG A 33 1.84 -13.68 -1.35
C ARG A 33 2.29 -12.25 -1.58
N LYS A 34 3.42 -11.90 -0.99
CA LYS A 34 4.05 -10.57 -1.15
C LYS A 34 4.25 -10.19 -2.62
N GLN A 35 4.61 -11.16 -3.46
CA GLN A 35 4.82 -10.95 -4.90
C GLN A 35 3.57 -10.47 -5.66
N ASP A 36 2.39 -10.65 -5.08
CA ASP A 36 1.12 -10.23 -5.67
C ASP A 36 0.82 -8.75 -5.34
N CYS A 37 1.56 -8.13 -4.42
CA CYS A 37 1.47 -6.70 -4.10
C CYS A 37 2.40 -5.90 -5.00
N SER A 38 1.85 -5.26 -6.04
CA SER A 38 2.65 -4.45 -6.96
C SER A 38 2.83 -3.01 -6.47
N GLU A 39 1.76 -2.39 -5.95
CA GLU A 39 1.77 -1.01 -5.45
C GLU A 39 0.82 -0.90 -4.25
N ILE A 40 1.13 0.03 -3.34
CA ILE A 40 0.24 0.43 -2.24
C ILE A 40 -0.22 1.85 -2.55
N VAL A 41 -1.53 2.09 -2.48
CA VAL A 41 -2.14 3.36 -2.84
C VAL A 41 -3.05 3.88 -1.73
N VAL A 42 -3.17 5.21 -1.67
CA VAL A 42 -4.07 5.92 -0.75
C VAL A 42 -4.79 7.05 -1.50
N PRO A 43 -6.01 7.45 -1.09
CA PRO A 43 -6.68 8.61 -1.66
C PRO A 43 -5.85 9.89 -1.52
N SER A 44 -5.70 10.65 -2.61
CA SER A 44 -4.93 11.91 -2.60
C SER A 44 -5.70 13.10 -2.02
N GLY A 45 -7.02 12.96 -1.81
CA GLY A 45 -7.90 14.07 -1.49
C GLY A 45 -8.19 15.02 -2.65
N LEU A 46 -7.54 14.83 -3.81
CA LEU A 46 -7.68 15.63 -5.03
C LEU A 46 -8.45 14.90 -6.14
N GLY A 47 -9.20 13.86 -5.78
CA GLY A 47 -9.92 13.01 -6.75
C GLY A 47 -9.06 11.94 -7.42
N GLY A 48 -7.86 11.67 -6.91
CA GLY A 48 -6.98 10.60 -7.38
C GLY A 48 -6.43 9.75 -6.23
N VAL A 49 -5.41 8.95 -6.54
CA VAL A 49 -4.65 8.15 -5.56
C VAL A 49 -3.17 8.48 -5.64
N PHE A 50 -2.48 8.36 -4.51
CA PHE A 50 -1.03 8.40 -4.45
C PHE A 50 -0.48 7.00 -4.25
N THR A 51 0.57 6.66 -5.00
CA THR A 51 1.39 5.49 -4.70
C THR A 51 2.28 5.81 -3.51
N VAL A 52 2.30 4.93 -2.51
CA VAL A 52 2.99 5.17 -1.24
C VAL A 52 3.80 3.96 -0.78
N SER A 53 4.80 4.23 0.06
CA SER A 53 5.44 3.25 0.93
C SER A 53 4.97 3.44 2.36
N ILE A 54 4.63 2.34 3.03
CA ILE A 54 4.34 2.36 4.47
C ILE A 54 5.66 2.32 5.23
N LEU A 55 5.81 3.24 6.18
CA LEU A 55 6.98 3.36 7.05
C LEU A 55 6.74 2.75 8.43
N GLU A 56 5.53 2.92 8.96
CA GLU A 56 5.10 2.51 10.31
C GLU A 56 3.59 2.22 10.32
N VAL A 57 3.16 1.29 11.17
CA VAL A 57 1.75 0.90 11.35
C VAL A 57 1.40 0.98 12.83
N GLU A 58 0.32 1.69 13.14
CA GLU A 58 -0.36 1.70 14.44
C GLU A 58 -1.73 1.00 14.28
N ASP A 59 -2.50 0.89 15.38
CA ASP A 59 -3.74 0.09 15.42
C ASP A 59 -4.75 0.43 14.30
N ASP A 60 -4.99 1.72 14.01
CA ASP A 60 -6.01 2.19 13.05
C ASP A 60 -5.47 3.08 11.91
N ARG A 61 -4.16 3.34 11.92
CA ARG A 61 -3.49 4.23 10.96
C ARG A 61 -2.09 3.76 10.61
N ALA A 62 -1.61 4.14 9.43
CA ALA A 62 -0.25 3.91 9.02
C ALA A 62 0.42 5.22 8.59
N ARG A 63 1.72 5.33 8.88
CA ARG A 63 2.55 6.43 8.41
C ARG A 63 3.09 6.06 7.04
N VAL A 64 2.80 6.89 6.05
CA VAL A 64 3.15 6.63 4.65
C VAL A 64 3.98 7.77 4.07
N THR A 65 4.78 7.44 3.06
CA THR A 65 5.46 8.41 2.22
C THR A 65 5.07 8.15 0.77
N THR A 66 4.84 9.19 0.01
CA THR A 66 4.67 9.13 -1.45
C THR A 66 5.92 8.55 -2.10
N THR A 67 5.72 7.74 -3.14
CA THR A 67 6.81 7.20 -3.95
C THR A 67 6.33 6.91 -5.36
N GLY A 68 7.13 7.30 -6.35
CA GLY A 68 6.83 7.02 -7.74
C GLY A 68 5.68 7.86 -8.29
N ASN A 69 5.36 9.00 -7.66
CA ASN A 69 4.36 9.94 -8.16
C ASN A 69 5.04 11.02 -9.01
N SER A 70 4.33 11.53 -10.02
CA SER A 70 4.84 12.60 -10.89
C SER A 70 4.83 13.96 -10.19
N GLY A 71 5.92 14.74 -10.30
CA GLY A 71 6.02 16.10 -9.74
C GLY A 71 6.59 16.12 -8.32
N ASP A 72 6.36 17.21 -7.59
CA ASP A 72 6.94 17.45 -6.25
C ASP A 72 6.23 16.67 -5.12
N PHE A 73 5.29 15.77 -5.46
CA PHE A 73 4.54 15.00 -4.46
C PHE A 73 5.42 14.00 -3.72
N ASP A 74 6.49 13.50 -4.34
CA ASP A 74 7.45 12.60 -3.67
C ASP A 74 8.32 13.34 -2.63
N ASP A 75 8.35 14.68 -2.65
CA ASP A 75 8.99 15.53 -1.63
C ASP A 75 8.03 15.87 -0.45
N MET A 76 6.78 15.39 -0.50
CA MET A 76 5.85 15.59 0.61
C MET A 76 6.37 14.90 1.88
N PRO A 77 6.27 15.56 3.05
CA PRO A 77 6.62 14.93 4.31
C PRO A 77 5.71 13.71 4.56
N PRO A 78 6.22 12.65 5.20
CA PRO A 78 5.41 11.49 5.55
C PRO A 78 4.18 11.88 6.36
N PHE A 79 3.03 11.29 6.04
CA PHE A 79 1.74 11.62 6.65
C PHE A 79 1.01 10.36 7.13
N TRP A 80 0.04 10.56 8.01
CA TRP A 80 -0.79 9.48 8.56
C TRP A 80 -2.05 9.30 7.72
N VAL A 81 -2.37 8.03 7.43
CA VAL A 81 -3.62 7.62 6.77
C VAL A 81 -4.28 6.53 7.58
N SER A 82 -5.61 6.49 7.59
CA SER A 82 -6.31 5.35 8.19
C SER A 82 -6.00 4.08 7.41
N THR A 83 -5.77 2.97 8.12
CA THR A 83 -5.56 1.65 7.49
C THR A 83 -6.74 1.24 6.61
N SER A 84 -7.95 1.71 6.92
CA SER A 84 -9.15 1.52 6.10
C SER A 84 -9.13 2.20 4.72
N LYS A 85 -8.17 3.11 4.49
CA LYS A 85 -7.97 3.84 3.23
C LYS A 85 -6.76 3.36 2.44
N ILE A 86 -6.01 2.40 2.98
CA ILE A 86 -4.86 1.82 2.32
C ILE A 86 -5.34 0.70 1.43
N GLU A 87 -4.99 0.78 0.17
CA GLU A 87 -5.36 -0.20 -0.83
C GLU A 87 -4.13 -0.72 -1.57
N ARG A 88 -4.19 -1.94 -2.06
CA ARG A 88 -3.21 -2.59 -2.91
C ARG A 88 -3.68 -2.47 -4.34
N ARG A 89 -2.78 -2.02 -5.20
CA ARG A 89 -2.94 -2.18 -6.64
C ARG A 89 -2.12 -3.38 -7.08
N THR A 90 -2.78 -4.36 -7.67
CA THR A 90 -2.09 -5.35 -8.49
C THR A 90 -1.75 -4.68 -9.82
N ARG A 91 -0.56 -4.95 -10.39
CA ARG A 91 -0.41 -4.73 -11.83
C ARG A 91 -1.48 -5.57 -12.49
N SER A 92 -2.49 -4.92 -13.06
CA SER A 92 -3.39 -5.59 -13.97
C SER A 92 -2.47 -6.23 -15.02
N LYS A 93 -2.40 -7.56 -15.06
CA LYS A 93 -1.93 -8.24 -16.27
C LYS A 93 -2.80 -7.63 -17.35
N GLY A 94 -2.18 -6.82 -18.22
CA GLY A 94 -2.90 -6.13 -19.28
C GLY A 94 -3.90 -7.12 -19.85
N ALA A 95 -5.17 -6.73 -19.89
CA ALA A 95 -6.14 -7.44 -20.69
C ALA A 95 -5.47 -7.56 -22.06
N ALA A 96 -5.00 -8.76 -22.38
CA ALA A 96 -4.65 -9.12 -23.72
C ALA A 96 -5.97 -8.97 -24.48
N GLN A 97 -6.08 -7.84 -25.18
CA GLN A 97 -7.00 -7.71 -26.31
C GLN A 97 -6.41 -8.54 -27.45
#